data_AF-A0AA35T329-F1
#
_entry.id   AF-A0AA35T329-F1
#
_cell.length_a   1.000
_cell.length_b   1.000
_cell.length_c   1.000
_cell.angle_alpha   90.00
_cell.angle_beta   90.00
_cell.angle_gamma   90.00
#
_symmetry.space_group_name_H-M   'P 1'
#
loop_
_entity.id
_entity.type
_entity.pdbx_description
1 polymer ?
#
loop_
_entity_poly.entity_id
_entity_poly.type
_entity_poly.pdbx_seq_one_letter_code
_entity_poly.pdbx_strand_id
1 'polypeptide(L)'
;KAKKRRQLIPVCPEESGGLPTPRPPAEIVGGDGNDVLDGTAKVMTDDGTDVTEAFLKGAHHALEVAQSNGATHVILKARSPSCGCGDIYDGTFFRDPHVW
;
A
#
# COMPACT_ATOMS: atom_id res chain seq x y z
N LYS A 1 21.16 -23.98 20.80
CA LYS A 1 19.88 -23.26 21.06
C LYS A 1 19.01 -23.40 19.80
N ALA A 2 17.76 -23.88 19.91
CA ALA A 2 16.88 -24.04 18.76
C ALA A 2 16.49 -22.67 18.17
N LYS A 3 16.69 -22.47 16.87
CA LYS A 3 16.20 -21.27 16.16
C LYS A 3 14.67 -21.28 16.18
N LYS A 4 14.02 -20.26 16.77
CA LYS A 4 12.58 -20.03 16.56
C LYS A 4 12.36 -19.73 15.08
N ARG A 5 11.62 -20.60 14.39
CA ARG A 5 11.17 -20.34 13.01
C ARG A 5 10.06 -19.29 13.08
N ARG A 6 10.25 -18.16 12.41
CA ARG A 6 9.19 -17.18 12.18
C ARG A 6 8.40 -17.62 10.95
N GLN A 7 7.07 -17.59 11.04
CA GLN A 7 6.21 -17.76 9.88
C GLN A 7 6.16 -16.44 9.11
N LEU A 8 6.28 -16.51 7.78
CA LEU A 8 6.10 -15.37 6.89
C LEU A 8 4.81 -15.58 6.12
N ILE A 9 3.94 -14.57 6.13
CA ILE A 9 2.66 -14.59 5.44
C ILE A 9 2.73 -13.48 4.38
N PRO A 10 2.89 -13.84 3.09
CA PRO A 10 2.97 -12.86 2.04
C PRO A 10 1.59 -12.25 1.78
N VAL A 11 1.53 -10.93 1.70
CA VAL A 11 0.32 -10.18 1.33
C VAL A 11 0.72 -9.05 0.40
N CYS A 12 0.01 -8.93 -0.73
CA CYS A 12 0.04 -7.77 -1.59
C CYS A 12 -1.34 -7.09 -1.50
N PRO A 13 -1.47 -5.96 -0.78
CA PRO A 13 -2.79 -5.36 -0.59
C PRO A 13 -3.43 -4.98 -1.93
N GLU A 14 -2.65 -4.44 -2.86
CA GLU A 14 -3.10 -4.04 -4.20
C GLU A 14 -3.73 -5.21 -5.00
N GLU A 15 -3.09 -6.39 -5.01
CA GLU A 15 -3.64 -7.58 -5.67
C GLU A 15 -4.86 -8.13 -4.93
N SER A 16 -4.85 -8.16 -3.60
CA SER A 16 -6.03 -8.57 -2.81
C SER A 16 -7.20 -7.61 -2.94
N GLY A 17 -6.91 -6.35 -3.28
CA GLY A 17 -7.87 -5.33 -3.68
C GLY A 17 -8.51 -5.59 -5.05
N GLY A 18 -7.88 -6.42 -5.88
CA GLY A 18 -8.34 -6.79 -7.22
C GLY A 18 -7.57 -6.14 -8.37
N LEU A 19 -6.46 -5.45 -8.11
CA LEU A 19 -5.63 -4.90 -9.19
C LEU A 19 -4.79 -5.99 -9.86
N PRO A 20 -4.55 -5.89 -11.19
CA PRO A 20 -3.77 -6.87 -11.93
C PRO A 20 -2.26 -6.74 -11.68
N THR A 21 -1.51 -7.73 -12.17
CA THR A 21 -0.05 -7.67 -12.29
C THR A 21 0.34 -8.02 -13.75
N PRO A 22 0.94 -7.09 -14.52
CA PRO A 22 1.31 -5.72 -14.15
C PRO A 22 0.08 -4.78 -14.06
N ARG A 23 0.29 -3.59 -13.48
CA ARG A 23 -0.68 -2.49 -13.38
C ARG A 23 0.04 -1.14 -13.51
N PRO A 24 -0.66 -0.05 -13.88
CA PRO A 24 -0.09 1.29 -13.90
C PRO A 24 0.45 1.71 -12.52
N PRO A 25 1.47 2.58 -12.47
CA PRO A 25 1.87 3.23 -11.23
C PRO A 25 0.69 4.00 -10.61
N ALA A 26 0.62 3.99 -9.28
CA ALA A 26 -0.36 4.77 -8.54
C ALA A 26 0.30 5.54 -7.40
N GLU A 27 -0.27 6.70 -7.06
CA GLU A 27 0.16 7.56 -5.95
C GLU A 27 -1.07 8.08 -5.20
N ILE A 28 -0.91 8.43 -3.92
CA ILE A 28 -1.95 9.12 -3.15
C ILE A 28 -1.91 10.59 -3.57
N VAL A 29 -3.06 11.13 -3.98
CA VAL A 29 -3.24 12.52 -4.40
C VAL A 29 -4.10 13.24 -3.38
N GLY A 30 -3.60 14.35 -2.86
CA GLY A 30 -4.33 15.23 -1.94
C GLY A 30 -4.17 14.91 -0.46
N GLY A 31 -3.21 14.07 -0.07
CA GLY A 31 -2.97 13.73 1.34
C GLY A 31 -2.12 12.48 1.53
N ASP A 32 -2.37 11.75 2.62
CA ASP A 32 -1.75 10.47 2.94
C ASP A 32 -2.76 9.32 3.07
N GLY A 33 -2.31 8.17 3.60
CA GLY A 33 -3.18 7.01 3.77
C GLY A 33 -4.33 7.24 4.76
N ASN A 34 -4.18 8.11 5.76
CA ASN A 34 -5.27 8.48 6.66
C ASN A 34 -6.30 9.34 5.93
N ASP A 35 -5.85 10.29 5.11
CA ASP A 35 -6.75 11.10 4.29
C ASP A 35 -7.55 10.25 3.30
N VAL A 36 -6.95 9.17 2.77
CA VAL A 36 -7.68 8.19 1.95
C VAL A 36 -8.76 7.46 2.76
N LEU A 37 -8.45 7.07 4.00
CA LEU A 37 -9.43 6.44 4.91
C LEU A 37 -10.56 7.40 5.30
N ASP A 38 -10.26 8.69 5.45
CA ASP A 38 -11.22 9.74 5.76
C ASP A 38 -12.00 10.23 4.52
N GLY A 39 -11.63 9.77 3.32
CA GLY A 39 -12.26 10.12 2.06
C GLY A 39 -11.90 11.53 1.53
N THR A 40 -10.84 12.13 2.06
CA THR A 40 -10.33 13.47 1.69
C THR A 40 -9.20 13.41 0.65
N ALA A 41 -8.56 12.25 0.49
CA ALA A 41 -7.57 11.96 -0.55
C ALA A 41 -7.97 10.75 -1.39
N LYS A 42 -7.28 10.56 -2.52
CA LYS A 42 -7.54 9.47 -3.47
C LYS A 42 -6.27 8.77 -3.87
N VAL A 43 -6.37 7.50 -4.23
CA VAL A 43 -5.28 6.79 -4.92
C VAL A 43 -5.55 6.83 -6.42
N MET A 44 -4.69 7.53 -7.14
CA MET A 44 -4.83 7.75 -8.57
C MET A 44 -3.70 7.05 -9.31
N THR A 45 -3.95 6.59 -10.52
CA THR A 45 -2.90 6.18 -11.47
C THR A 45 -2.36 7.38 -12.25
N ASP A 46 -1.21 7.20 -12.89
CA ASP A 46 -0.58 8.22 -13.74
C ASP A 46 -1.42 8.60 -14.98
N ASP A 47 -2.29 7.69 -15.44
CA ASP A 47 -3.29 7.94 -16.49
C ASP A 47 -4.59 8.60 -16.00
N GLY A 48 -4.69 8.91 -14.69
CA GLY A 48 -5.82 9.62 -14.10
C GLY A 48 -6.99 8.73 -13.66
N THR A 49 -6.81 7.41 -13.62
CA THR A 49 -7.82 6.47 -13.11
C THR A 49 -7.85 6.46 -11.58
N ASP A 50 -9.05 6.56 -10.99
CA ASP A 50 -9.26 6.43 -9.54
C ASP A 50 -9.30 4.94 -9.15
N VAL A 51 -8.30 4.50 -8.37
CA VAL A 51 -8.16 3.12 -7.90
C VAL A 51 -8.33 3.01 -6.38
N THR A 52 -8.87 4.05 -5.74
CA THR A 52 -9.01 4.16 -4.27
C THR A 52 -9.73 2.95 -3.65
N GLU A 53 -10.83 2.51 -4.25
CA GLU A 53 -11.62 1.37 -3.75
C GLU A 53 -10.81 0.06 -3.69
N ALA A 54 -9.97 -0.20 -4.69
CA ALA A 54 -9.12 -1.39 -4.69
C ALA A 54 -8.07 -1.31 -3.57
N PHE A 55 -7.50 -0.13 -3.34
CA PHE A 55 -6.54 0.10 -2.25
C PHE A 55 -7.18 -0.06 -0.86
N LEU A 56 -8.37 0.51 -0.64
CA LEU A 56 -9.11 0.37 0.62
C LEU A 56 -9.47 -1.10 0.90
N LYS A 57 -10.00 -1.80 -0.11
CA LYS A 57 -10.29 -3.23 -0.02
C LYS A 57 -9.04 -4.05 0.32
N GLY A 58 -7.92 -3.73 -0.34
CA GLY A 58 -6.63 -4.36 -0.08
C GLY A 58 -6.13 -4.13 1.35
N ALA A 59 -6.26 -2.90 1.86
CA ALA A 59 -5.86 -2.55 3.22
C ALA A 59 -6.67 -3.32 4.27
N HIS A 60 -8.00 -3.41 4.09
CA HIS A 60 -8.87 -4.18 4.98
C HIS A 60 -8.54 -5.68 4.96
N HIS A 61 -8.33 -6.26 3.78
CA HIS A 61 -7.93 -7.66 3.67
C HIS A 61 -6.56 -7.93 4.30
N ALA A 62 -5.58 -7.04 4.13
CA ALA A 62 -4.28 -7.16 4.77
C ALA A 62 -4.38 -7.13 6.31
N LEU A 63 -5.25 -6.25 6.85
CA LEU A 63 -5.54 -6.19 8.28
C LEU A 63 -6.18 -7.50 8.79
N GLU A 64 -7.17 -8.03 8.06
CA GLU A 64 -7.84 -9.28 8.39
C GLU A 64 -6.85 -10.46 8.43
N VAL A 65 -5.96 -10.56 7.42
CA VAL A 65 -4.91 -11.59 7.38
C VAL A 65 -3.96 -11.45 8.56
N ALA A 66 -3.54 -10.23 8.90
CA ALA A 66 -2.66 -9.98 10.04
C ALA A 66 -3.31 -10.39 11.37
N GLN A 67 -4.56 -9.98 11.60
CA GLN A 67 -5.31 -10.30 12.81
C GLN A 67 -5.57 -11.81 12.95
N SER A 68 -6.04 -12.46 11.87
CA SER A 68 -6.38 -13.88 11.86
C SER A 68 -5.19 -14.80 12.12
N ASN A 69 -3.97 -14.34 11.82
CA ASN A 69 -2.73 -15.08 12.05
C ASN A 69 -1.97 -14.61 13.30
N GLY A 70 -2.54 -13.70 14.10
CA GLY A 70 -1.88 -13.16 15.29
C GLY A 70 -0.54 -12.48 14.97
N ALA A 71 -0.44 -11.83 13.81
CA ALA A 71 0.77 -11.15 13.39
C ALA A 71 1.08 -9.99 14.35
N THR A 72 2.31 -9.96 14.87
CA THR A 72 2.78 -8.90 15.78
C THR A 72 3.75 -7.93 15.11
N HIS A 73 4.18 -8.25 13.89
CA HIS A 73 5.17 -7.49 13.13
C HIS A 73 4.80 -7.54 11.65
N VAL A 74 5.11 -6.47 10.94
CA VAL A 74 4.96 -6.37 9.48
C VAL A 74 6.29 -5.93 8.86
N ILE A 75 6.56 -6.41 7.65
CA ILE A 75 7.67 -5.95 6.82
C ILE A 75 7.03 -5.41 5.56
N LEU A 76 7.19 -4.11 5.33
CA LEU A 76 6.45 -3.39 4.30
C LEU A 76 7.41 -2.79 3.26
N LYS A 77 6.92 -2.65 2.02
CA LYS A 77 7.69 -2.01 0.96
C LYS A 77 7.61 -0.49 1.10
N ALA A 78 8.74 0.13 1.43
CA ALA A 78 8.87 1.59 1.56
C ALA A 78 8.38 2.35 0.31
N ARG A 79 7.82 3.55 0.54
CA ARG A 79 7.30 4.52 -0.46
C ARG A 79 6.12 4.04 -1.31
N SER A 80 5.62 2.83 -1.10
CA SER A 80 4.42 2.36 -1.80
C SER A 80 3.18 3.12 -1.30
N PRO A 81 2.22 3.50 -2.16
CA PRO A 81 0.94 4.05 -1.74
C PRO A 81 0.11 3.10 -0.85
N SER A 82 0.41 1.80 -0.88
CA SER A 82 -0.26 0.79 -0.06
C SER A 82 0.53 0.41 1.20
N CYS A 83 1.85 0.29 1.07
CA CYS A 83 2.71 -0.32 2.09
C CYS A 83 3.72 0.67 2.71
N GLY A 84 3.77 1.91 2.22
CA GLY A 84 4.64 2.94 2.77
C GLY A 84 4.34 3.19 4.25
N CYS A 85 5.39 3.31 5.05
CA CYS A 85 5.31 3.73 6.44
C CYS A 85 6.39 4.80 6.63
N GLY A 86 6.00 5.99 7.08
CA GLY A 86 6.83 7.20 7.03
C GLY A 86 6.60 7.96 5.72
N ASP A 87 7.38 7.61 4.69
CA ASP A 87 7.36 8.36 3.42
C ASP A 87 6.55 7.64 2.32
N ILE A 88 5.80 8.42 1.56
CA ILE A 88 5.11 8.07 0.31
C ILE A 88 5.47 9.10 -0.78
N TYR A 89 5.19 8.78 -2.05
CA TYR A 89 5.29 9.80 -3.11
C TYR A 89 4.25 10.91 -2.90
N ASP A 90 4.52 12.09 -3.44
CA ASP A 90 3.74 13.31 -3.18
C ASP A 90 2.48 13.46 -4.03
N GLY A 91 2.19 12.49 -4.91
CA GLY A 91 1.00 12.50 -5.76
C GLY A 91 1.14 13.35 -7.02
N THR A 92 2.32 13.93 -7.27
CA THR A 92 2.57 14.73 -8.48
C THR A 92 3.01 13.87 -9.67
N PHE A 93 3.34 12.59 -9.44
CA PHE A 93 3.98 11.69 -10.42
C PHE A 93 5.30 12.24 -10.99
N PHE A 94 5.87 13.28 -10.38
CA PHE A 94 7.17 13.82 -10.74
C PHE A 94 8.26 13.06 -9.99
N ARG A 95 9.23 12.52 -10.73
CA ARG A 95 10.44 11.94 -10.16
C ARG A 95 11.59 12.88 -10.45
N ASP A 96 12.04 13.61 -9.44
CA ASP A 96 13.28 14.37 -9.56
C ASP A 96 14.45 13.36 -9.70
N PRO A 97 15.21 13.40 -10.81
CA PRO A 97 16.32 12.47 -11.06
C PRO A 97 17.50 12.61 -10.08
N HIS A 98 17.48 13.61 -9.19
CA HIS A 98 18.55 13.89 -8.22
C HIS A 98 18.25 13.43 -6.79
N VAL A 99 17.03 12.95 -6.51
CA VAL A 99 16.62 12.40 -5.20
C VAL A 99 16.27 10.93 -5.36
N TRP A 100 17.15 10.07 -4.80
CA TRP A 100 17.02 8.61 -4.83
C TRP A 100 16.21 8.10 -3.63
#